data_AF-A0A286Y455-F1
#
_entry.id   AF-A0A286Y455-F1
#
_cell.length_a   1.000
_cell.length_b   1.000
_cell.length_c   1.000
_cell.angle_alpha   90.00
_cell.angle_beta   90.00
_cell.angle_gamma   90.00
#
_symmetry.space_group_name_H-M   'P 1'
#
loop_
_entity.id
_entity.type
_entity.pdbx_description
1 polymer ?
#
loop_
_entity_poly.entity_id
_entity_poly.type
_entity_poly.pdbx_seq_one_letter_code
_entity_poly.pdbx_strand_id
1 'polypeptide(L)'
;MSSNVGSGLFIGLAGTGAAGGLAVGGFEWNATFLLVALGWIFVPVYIAAGVVTTPQYLKKRFGGERIQVYMSVLSLILYIFTKISTDIFSGALFIQMALGWNLYLSTGILLVVTAIYTITGGLTAVIYTDALQTVIMVGGALVLMFLGFQKVGWYPGLQQLYSQALPNVTVPNTTCHLPRPDAFHMLRDPVSGDIPWPGIIFGLTVLATWCWCTDQVIVQRSLSAKNLSHAKGGSVLGGYLKILPMFFIVMPGMISRALYPDEVGCVDPDVCQRVCGARVGCSNIAYPKLVMALMPIGLRGLMIAVIMAALMSSLTSIFNSSSTLFAIDVWQRFRRRATEQELMVVGRVFVVFLVVVSILWIPIIQSSSSGQLFDYIQSVTSYLAPPVTALFLLAIFCRRVTEPGAFWGLMFGLGVGLLRMILEFSYPAPACGEVDRRPAVLKDFHYLYFALLLCGLTVIVIVIISLCTTPIPEEKLTRLTWWTRNCPTSELEKEACESQSERESVPGRSERLVQESLSGRVAPGNCSQGPEQPGELNKMNSKPTNNQHPRKTTAKQYKARHVAEKKPLGKPLMGQ
;
A
#
# COMPACT_ATOMS: atom_id res chain seq x y z
N MET A 1 -1.71 -2.14 9.76
CA MET A 1 -2.83 -3.09 9.67
C MET A 1 -4.11 -2.38 9.28
N SER A 2 -4.66 -1.43 10.07
CA SER A 2 -5.93 -0.72 9.76
C SER A 2 -6.01 -0.20 8.32
N SER A 3 -5.01 0.57 7.84
CA SER A 3 -5.01 1.09 6.47
C SER A 3 -4.96 0.06 5.35
N ASN A 4 -4.50 -1.16 5.65
CA ASN A 4 -4.39 -2.19 4.64
C ASN A 4 -5.54 -3.21 4.73
N VAL A 5 -5.99 -3.51 5.95
CA VAL A 5 -7.17 -4.34 6.19
C VAL A 5 -8.39 -3.42 6.20
N GLY A 6 -8.67 -2.89 5.02
CA GLY A 6 -9.93 -2.24 4.68
C GLY A 6 -10.95 -3.23 4.15
N SER A 7 -12.09 -2.70 3.73
CA SER A 7 -13.17 -3.45 3.07
C SER A 7 -12.73 -4.20 1.82
N GLY A 8 -11.78 -3.66 1.04
CA GLY A 8 -11.25 -4.32 -0.15
C GLY A 8 -10.67 -5.70 0.15
N LEU A 9 -10.10 -5.92 1.35
CA LEU A 9 -9.69 -7.25 1.78
C LEU A 9 -10.88 -8.09 2.25
N PHE A 10 -11.77 -7.57 3.09
CA PHE A 10 -12.92 -8.34 3.55
C PHE A 10 -13.84 -8.82 2.43
N ILE A 11 -13.97 -8.05 1.35
CA ILE A 11 -14.82 -8.37 0.21
C ILE A 11 -14.02 -9.05 -0.89
N GLY A 12 -12.90 -8.46 -1.31
CA GLY A 12 -12.08 -9.01 -2.37
C GLY A 12 -11.37 -10.30 -1.97
N LEU A 13 -10.63 -10.29 -0.84
CA LEU A 13 -9.83 -11.46 -0.44
C LEU A 13 -10.74 -12.64 -0.04
N ALA A 14 -11.85 -12.37 0.67
CA ALA A 14 -12.84 -13.40 0.95
C ALA A 14 -13.54 -13.89 -0.32
N GLY A 15 -13.82 -13.00 -1.28
CA GLY A 15 -14.42 -13.36 -2.56
C GLY A 15 -13.51 -14.24 -3.41
N THR A 16 -12.23 -13.89 -3.54
CA THR A 16 -11.26 -14.77 -4.20
C THR A 16 -11.04 -16.07 -3.41
N GLY A 17 -11.10 -16.05 -2.07
CA GLY A 17 -11.13 -17.26 -1.25
C GLY A 17 -12.34 -18.14 -1.53
N ALA A 18 -13.53 -17.55 -1.69
CA ALA A 18 -14.76 -18.26 -2.03
C ALA A 18 -14.72 -18.84 -3.46
N ALA A 19 -14.10 -18.15 -4.41
CA ALA A 19 -14.01 -18.60 -5.79
C ALA A 19 -12.90 -19.64 -5.99
N GLY A 20 -11.71 -19.37 -5.45
CA GLY A 20 -10.48 -20.08 -5.74
C GLY A 20 -9.93 -20.93 -4.59
N GLY A 21 -10.27 -20.66 -3.33
CA GLY A 21 -9.76 -21.40 -2.16
C GLY A 21 -8.56 -20.77 -1.45
N LEU A 22 -7.73 -21.61 -0.82
CA LEU A 22 -6.69 -21.21 0.14
C LEU A 22 -5.48 -20.45 -0.46
N ALA A 23 -5.15 -20.65 -1.73
CA ALA A 23 -3.92 -20.11 -2.32
C ALA A 23 -3.81 -18.57 -2.26
N VAL A 24 -4.94 -17.86 -2.25
CA VAL A 24 -4.98 -16.39 -2.12
C VAL A 24 -4.42 -15.91 -0.77
N GLY A 25 -4.41 -16.76 0.26
CA GLY A 25 -3.72 -16.52 1.52
C GLY A 25 -2.22 -16.25 1.36
N GLY A 26 -1.62 -16.67 0.23
CA GLY A 26 -0.22 -16.40 -0.08
C GLY A 26 0.11 -14.92 -0.14
N PHE A 27 -0.83 -14.08 -0.56
CA PHE A 27 -0.70 -12.61 -0.55
C PHE A 27 -0.47 -12.07 0.85
N GLU A 28 -1.16 -12.63 1.83
CA GLU A 28 -1.09 -12.21 3.23
C GLU A 28 0.18 -12.72 3.91
N TRP A 29 0.60 -13.95 3.64
CA TRP A 29 1.80 -14.51 4.24
C TRP A 29 3.08 -13.95 3.63
N ASN A 30 3.11 -13.69 2.32
CA ASN A 30 4.25 -13.03 1.67
C ASN A 30 4.49 -11.63 2.27
N ALA A 31 3.42 -10.87 2.53
CA ALA A 31 3.48 -9.55 3.15
C ALA A 31 4.24 -9.52 4.49
N THR A 32 4.19 -10.61 5.28
CA THR A 32 4.89 -10.72 6.57
C THR A 32 6.38 -10.47 6.43
N PHE A 33 7.02 -11.07 5.43
CA PHE A 33 8.46 -10.92 5.20
C PHE A 33 8.81 -9.50 4.73
N LEU A 34 7.98 -8.91 3.86
CA LEU A 34 8.20 -7.57 3.34
C LEU A 34 7.96 -6.48 4.39
N LEU A 35 7.08 -6.70 5.36
CA LEU A 35 6.93 -5.80 6.50
C LEU A 35 8.18 -5.78 7.38
N VAL A 36 8.81 -6.94 7.63
CA VAL A 36 10.10 -6.99 8.32
C VAL A 36 11.18 -6.27 7.50
N ALA A 37 11.20 -6.49 6.17
CA ALA A 37 12.10 -5.78 5.28
C ALA A 37 11.88 -4.26 5.32
N LEU A 38 10.63 -3.77 5.35
CA LEU A 38 10.32 -2.35 5.52
C LEU A 38 11.02 -1.78 6.76
N GLY A 39 10.84 -2.41 7.92
CA GLY A 39 11.38 -1.92 9.19
C GLY A 39 12.91 -1.94 9.28
N TRP A 40 13.57 -2.93 8.66
CA TRP A 40 15.03 -3.09 8.76
C TRP A 40 15.80 -2.50 7.60
N ILE A 41 15.23 -2.42 6.40
CA ILE A 41 15.94 -2.00 5.19
C ILE A 41 15.51 -0.59 4.78
N PHE A 42 14.21 -0.39 4.55
CA PHE A 42 13.71 0.82 3.90
C PHE A 42 13.57 2.00 4.88
N VAL A 43 12.91 1.79 6.02
CA VAL A 43 12.67 2.84 7.03
C VAL A 43 13.97 3.49 7.53
N PRO A 44 15.06 2.75 7.85
CA PRO A 44 16.30 3.38 8.27
C PRO A 44 16.88 4.33 7.21
N VAL A 45 16.75 3.99 5.93
CA VAL A 45 17.25 4.83 4.82
C VAL A 45 16.39 6.07 4.66
N TYR A 46 15.06 5.94 4.70
CA TYR A 46 14.16 7.08 4.60
C TYR A 46 14.31 8.06 5.77
N ILE A 47 14.46 7.57 7.00
CA ILE A 47 14.74 8.40 8.17
C ILE A 47 16.12 9.06 8.04
N ALA A 48 17.15 8.32 7.60
CA ALA A 48 18.47 8.89 7.35
C ALA A 48 18.43 9.99 6.28
N ALA A 49 17.62 9.84 5.23
CA ALA A 49 17.45 10.84 4.18
C ALA A 49 16.62 12.07 4.62
N GLY A 50 15.91 12.01 5.76
CA GLY A 50 15.09 13.11 6.27
C GLY A 50 13.98 13.50 5.28
N VAL A 51 13.24 12.49 4.78
CA VAL A 51 12.17 12.66 3.79
C VAL A 51 10.81 12.37 4.40
N VAL A 52 9.77 13.03 3.88
CA VAL A 52 8.39 12.83 4.31
C VAL A 52 7.59 12.03 3.26
N THR A 53 7.98 12.12 1.99
CA THR A 53 7.36 11.37 0.89
C THR A 53 8.37 10.48 0.16
N THR A 54 7.90 9.33 -0.36
CA THR A 54 8.75 8.43 -1.16
C THR A 54 9.20 9.04 -2.50
N PRO A 55 8.41 9.88 -3.19
CA PRO A 55 8.91 10.64 -4.35
C PRO A 55 9.99 11.66 -3.98
N GLN A 56 9.90 12.31 -2.81
CA GLN A 56 10.92 13.22 -2.32
C GLN A 56 12.26 12.52 -2.03
N TYR A 57 12.23 11.26 -1.59
CA TYR A 57 13.43 10.42 -1.52
C TYR A 57 14.12 10.27 -2.88
N LEU A 58 13.36 9.95 -3.93
CA LEU A 58 13.93 9.84 -5.28
C LEU A 58 14.45 11.16 -5.81
N LYS A 59 13.79 12.29 -5.47
CA LYS A 59 14.29 13.64 -5.77
C LYS A 59 15.67 13.87 -5.14
N LYS A 60 15.84 13.57 -3.85
CA LYS A 60 17.15 13.71 -3.17
C LYS A 60 18.18 12.74 -3.74
N ARG A 61 17.78 11.50 -4.07
CA ARG A 61 18.67 10.46 -4.58
C ARG A 61 19.22 10.74 -5.98
N PHE A 62 18.43 11.34 -6.86
CA PHE A 62 18.78 11.53 -8.27
C PHE A 62 18.93 13.00 -8.68
N GLY A 63 18.52 13.96 -7.83
CA GLY A 63 18.64 15.40 -8.05
C GLY A 63 17.62 16.00 -9.03
N GLY A 64 16.84 15.18 -9.74
CA GLY A 64 15.86 15.61 -10.74
C GLY A 64 14.42 15.72 -10.21
N GLU A 65 13.64 16.66 -10.75
CA GLU A 65 12.20 16.79 -10.46
C GLU A 65 11.31 15.85 -11.27
N ARG A 66 11.83 15.32 -12.40
CA ARG A 66 11.05 14.51 -13.35
C ARG A 66 10.52 13.22 -12.71
N ILE A 67 11.41 12.49 -12.04
CA ILE A 67 11.08 11.23 -11.36
C ILE A 67 10.09 11.46 -10.21
N GLN A 68 10.24 12.56 -9.46
CA GLN A 68 9.32 12.92 -8.38
C GLN A 68 7.89 13.10 -8.91
N VAL A 69 7.71 13.95 -9.94
CA VAL A 69 6.38 14.20 -10.50
C VAL A 69 5.80 12.96 -11.14
N TYR A 70 6.62 12.20 -11.89
CA TYR A 70 6.20 10.94 -12.48
C TYR A 70 5.62 9.98 -11.42
N MET A 71 6.36 9.81 -10.32
CA MET A 71 5.97 8.94 -9.22
C MET A 71 4.68 9.39 -8.56
N SER A 72 4.55 10.67 -8.24
CA SER A 72 3.33 11.19 -7.61
C SER A 72 2.12 11.05 -8.53
N VAL A 73 2.25 11.33 -9.83
CA VAL A 73 1.16 11.15 -10.80
C VAL A 73 0.79 9.66 -10.94
N LEU A 74 1.77 8.77 -11.08
CA LEU A 74 1.52 7.34 -11.20
C LEU A 74 0.84 6.77 -9.94
N SER A 75 1.29 7.16 -8.75
CA SER A 75 0.66 6.75 -7.49
C SER A 75 -0.77 7.26 -7.35
N LEU A 76 -1.06 8.50 -7.78
CA LEU A 76 -2.42 9.05 -7.78
C LEU A 76 -3.34 8.29 -8.74
N ILE A 77 -2.87 7.98 -9.94
CA ILE A 77 -3.59 7.14 -10.91
C ILE A 77 -3.86 5.75 -10.33
N LEU A 78 -2.85 5.13 -9.72
CA LEU A 78 -3.02 3.84 -9.04
C LEU A 78 -4.04 3.92 -7.91
N TYR A 79 -4.05 4.98 -7.10
CA TYR A 79 -5.02 5.13 -6.02
C TYR A 79 -6.47 5.21 -6.55
N ILE A 80 -6.72 5.88 -7.68
CA ILE A 80 -8.03 5.90 -8.32
C ILE A 80 -8.46 4.47 -8.68
N PHE A 81 -7.63 3.75 -9.45
CA PHE A 81 -8.05 2.47 -10.04
C PHE A 81 -8.01 1.30 -9.08
N THR A 82 -7.10 1.29 -8.09
CA THR A 82 -6.86 0.11 -7.25
C THR A 82 -7.39 0.25 -5.83
N LYS A 83 -7.44 1.46 -5.27
CA LYS A 83 -7.77 1.67 -3.85
C LYS A 83 -9.12 2.35 -3.64
N ILE A 84 -9.28 3.59 -4.13
CA ILE A 84 -10.46 4.42 -3.85
C ILE A 84 -11.70 3.75 -4.44
N SER A 85 -11.67 3.39 -5.73
CA SER A 85 -12.81 2.77 -6.40
C SER A 85 -13.18 1.42 -5.77
N THR A 86 -12.19 0.62 -5.42
CA THR A 86 -12.35 -0.67 -4.75
C THR A 86 -12.97 -0.54 -3.36
N ASP A 87 -12.48 0.38 -2.53
CA ASP A 87 -12.98 0.58 -1.16
C ASP A 87 -14.41 1.10 -1.18
N ILE A 88 -14.73 2.03 -2.10
CA ILE A 88 -16.10 2.53 -2.31
C ILE A 88 -17.01 1.40 -2.76
N PHE A 89 -16.62 0.65 -3.80
CA PHE A 89 -17.41 -0.47 -4.33
C PHE A 89 -17.64 -1.54 -3.26
N SER A 90 -16.60 -1.93 -2.53
CA SER A 90 -16.69 -2.88 -1.41
C SER A 90 -17.66 -2.37 -0.34
N GLY A 91 -17.53 -1.10 0.06
CA GLY A 91 -18.43 -0.52 1.06
C GLY A 91 -19.88 -0.49 0.60
N ALA A 92 -20.11 -0.09 -0.65
CA ALA A 92 -21.44 -0.07 -1.23
C ALA A 92 -22.07 -1.47 -1.31
N LEU A 93 -21.29 -2.49 -1.70
CA LEU A 93 -21.72 -3.89 -1.72
C LEU A 93 -22.10 -4.37 -0.31
N PHE A 94 -21.32 -4.01 0.70
CA PHE A 94 -21.60 -4.37 2.07
C PHE A 94 -22.91 -3.75 2.57
N ILE A 95 -23.13 -2.46 2.32
CA ILE A 95 -24.37 -1.75 2.69
C ILE A 95 -25.57 -2.33 1.94
N GLN A 96 -25.40 -2.65 0.66
CA GLN A 96 -26.45 -3.30 -0.15
C GLN A 96 -26.85 -4.65 0.45
N MET A 97 -25.88 -5.49 0.80
CA MET A 97 -26.15 -6.78 1.46
C MET A 97 -26.71 -6.61 2.87
N ALA A 98 -26.37 -5.51 3.54
CA ALA A 98 -26.78 -5.28 4.90
C ALA A 98 -28.21 -4.72 5.03
N LEU A 99 -28.55 -3.74 4.18
CA LEU A 99 -29.76 -2.93 4.27
C LEU A 99 -30.71 -3.11 3.08
N GLY A 100 -30.30 -3.83 2.03
CA GLY A 100 -31.09 -4.02 0.81
C GLY A 100 -31.16 -2.78 -0.08
N TRP A 101 -30.29 -1.79 0.13
CA TRP A 101 -30.30 -0.53 -0.61
C TRP A 101 -29.60 -0.64 -1.97
N ASN A 102 -29.97 0.23 -2.91
CA ASN A 102 -29.31 0.32 -4.20
C ASN A 102 -27.82 0.69 -4.05
N LEU A 103 -26.95 0.09 -4.86
CA LEU A 103 -25.49 0.30 -4.83
C LEU A 103 -25.09 1.79 -4.93
N TYR A 104 -25.76 2.58 -5.78
CA TYR A 104 -25.45 4.00 -5.95
C TYR A 104 -25.90 4.84 -4.74
N LEU A 105 -27.05 4.49 -4.13
CA LEU A 105 -27.50 5.12 -2.89
C LEU A 105 -26.53 4.82 -1.74
N SER A 106 -26.12 3.55 -1.60
CA SER A 106 -25.11 3.10 -0.65
C SER A 106 -23.78 3.84 -0.83
N THR A 107 -23.36 4.03 -2.08
CA THR A 107 -22.16 4.80 -2.44
C THR A 107 -22.27 6.26 -2.01
N GLY A 108 -23.40 6.92 -2.30
CA GLY A 108 -23.63 8.31 -1.92
C GLY A 108 -23.58 8.53 -0.40
N ILE A 109 -24.24 7.64 0.36
CA ILE A 109 -24.24 7.71 1.83
C ILE A 109 -22.84 7.47 2.38
N LEU A 110 -22.14 6.44 1.90
CA LEU A 110 -20.77 6.16 2.30
C LEU A 110 -19.88 7.38 2.09
N LEU A 111 -19.97 8.03 0.93
CA LEU A 111 -19.15 9.20 0.61
C LEU A 111 -19.49 10.44 1.44
N VAL A 112 -20.77 10.72 1.67
CA VAL A 112 -21.19 11.85 2.52
C VAL A 112 -20.67 11.67 3.94
N VAL A 113 -20.84 10.49 4.54
CA VAL A 113 -20.35 10.24 5.89
C VAL A 113 -18.82 10.28 5.94
N THR A 114 -18.14 9.68 4.95
CA THR A 114 -16.66 9.76 4.85
C THR A 114 -16.19 11.20 4.71
N ALA A 115 -16.87 12.04 3.92
CA ALA A 115 -16.51 13.44 3.74
C ALA A 115 -16.65 14.25 5.04
N ILE A 116 -17.75 14.09 5.77
CA ILE A 116 -17.97 14.74 7.08
C ILE A 116 -16.84 14.35 8.04
N TYR A 117 -16.50 13.06 8.10
CA TYR A 117 -15.43 12.55 8.94
C TYR A 117 -14.05 13.11 8.54
N THR A 118 -13.76 13.18 7.24
CA THR A 118 -12.48 13.69 6.72
C THR A 118 -12.31 15.19 6.98
N ILE A 119 -13.39 15.98 6.89
CA ILE A 119 -13.34 17.43 7.12
C ILE A 119 -13.13 17.75 8.61
N THR A 120 -13.73 16.94 9.50
CA THR A 120 -13.70 17.16 10.95
C THR A 120 -12.49 16.53 11.64
N GLY A 121 -11.89 15.48 11.08
CA GLY A 121 -10.81 14.70 11.69
C GLY A 121 -9.40 15.18 11.33
N GLY A 122 -8.57 15.47 12.35
CA GLY A 122 -7.11 15.61 12.18
C GLY A 122 -6.40 14.24 12.16
N LEU A 123 -5.22 14.14 11.53
CA LEU A 123 -4.45 12.89 11.37
C LEU A 123 -4.27 12.11 12.68
N THR A 124 -4.06 12.80 13.79
CA THR A 124 -3.88 12.17 15.11
C THR A 124 -5.15 11.49 15.60
N ALA A 125 -6.32 12.14 15.45
CA ALA A 125 -7.60 11.56 15.86
C ALA A 125 -7.90 10.28 15.07
N VAL A 126 -7.63 10.29 13.76
CA VAL A 126 -7.80 9.14 12.87
C VAL A 126 -6.96 7.94 13.32
N ILE A 127 -5.71 8.15 13.73
CA ILE A 127 -4.83 7.03 14.15
C ILE A 127 -5.35 6.36 15.43
N TYR A 128 -5.91 7.11 16.38
CA TYR A 128 -6.47 6.53 17.61
C TYR A 128 -7.76 5.76 17.34
N THR A 129 -8.66 6.30 16.52
CA THR A 129 -9.89 5.59 16.13
C THR A 129 -9.57 4.31 15.36
N ASP A 130 -8.58 4.36 14.46
CA ASP A 130 -8.10 3.20 13.71
C ASP A 130 -7.62 2.06 14.60
N ALA A 131 -6.91 2.39 15.68
CA ALA A 131 -6.36 1.40 16.59
C ALA A 131 -7.49 0.65 17.32
N LEU A 132 -8.44 1.39 17.90
CA LEU A 132 -9.62 0.80 18.57
C LEU A 132 -10.43 -0.05 17.59
N GLN A 133 -10.73 0.49 16.42
CA GLN A 133 -11.52 -0.19 15.40
C GLN A 133 -10.85 -1.48 14.91
N THR A 134 -9.52 -1.50 14.76
CA THR A 134 -8.80 -2.72 14.38
C THR A 134 -9.01 -3.85 15.39
N VAL A 135 -8.98 -3.55 16.68
CA VAL A 135 -9.20 -4.56 17.74
C VAL A 135 -10.61 -5.13 17.65
N ILE A 136 -11.62 -4.27 17.53
CA ILE A 136 -13.02 -4.71 17.43
C ILE A 136 -13.25 -5.51 16.14
N MET A 137 -12.66 -5.08 15.02
CA MET A 137 -12.76 -5.73 13.72
C MET A 137 -12.14 -7.13 13.72
N VAL A 138 -10.93 -7.28 14.27
CA VAL A 138 -10.28 -8.59 14.41
C VAL A 138 -11.09 -9.48 15.34
N GLY A 139 -11.56 -8.95 16.48
CA GLY A 139 -12.41 -9.70 17.41
C GLY A 139 -13.68 -10.23 16.76
N GLY A 140 -14.42 -9.36 16.05
CA GLY A 140 -15.65 -9.77 15.38
C GLY A 140 -15.41 -10.71 14.19
N ALA A 141 -14.31 -10.56 13.45
CA ALA A 141 -13.93 -11.50 12.41
C ALA A 141 -13.55 -12.89 12.97
N LEU A 142 -12.88 -12.95 14.13
CA LEU A 142 -12.59 -14.21 14.83
C LEU A 142 -13.86 -14.90 15.33
N VAL A 143 -14.83 -14.13 15.83
CA VAL A 143 -16.15 -14.68 16.22
C VAL A 143 -16.87 -15.25 15.01
N LEU A 144 -16.92 -14.52 13.88
CA LEU A 144 -17.53 -15.01 12.65
C LEU A 144 -16.83 -16.29 12.14
N MET A 145 -15.50 -16.33 12.19
CA MET A 145 -14.72 -17.51 11.83
C MET A 145 -15.13 -18.72 12.68
N PHE A 146 -15.21 -18.56 14.01
CA PHE A 146 -15.61 -19.66 14.90
C PHE A 146 -17.04 -20.16 14.61
N LEU A 147 -17.99 -19.25 14.45
CA LEU A 147 -19.38 -19.59 14.09
C LEU A 147 -19.47 -20.29 12.73
N GLY A 148 -18.68 -19.82 11.76
CA GLY A 148 -18.57 -20.42 10.43
C GLY A 148 -18.07 -21.85 10.49
N PHE A 149 -16.92 -22.08 11.16
CA PHE A 149 -16.36 -23.41 11.32
C PHE A 149 -17.27 -24.36 12.08
N GLN A 150 -17.94 -23.89 13.12
CA GLN A 150 -18.92 -24.69 13.86
C GLN A 150 -20.06 -25.17 12.93
N LYS A 151 -20.52 -24.33 12.01
CA LYS A 151 -21.62 -24.67 11.08
C LYS A 151 -21.23 -25.68 10.00
N VAL A 152 -19.98 -25.68 9.55
CA VAL A 152 -19.51 -26.59 8.50
C VAL A 152 -18.86 -27.86 9.05
N GLY A 153 -18.84 -28.08 10.37
CA GLY A 153 -18.17 -29.26 10.94
C GLY A 153 -16.64 -29.16 10.94
N TRP A 154 -16.12 -27.97 11.21
CA TRP A 154 -14.68 -27.64 11.25
C TRP A 154 -13.97 -27.89 9.91
N TYR A 155 -12.64 -27.99 9.94
CA TYR A 155 -11.82 -28.12 8.73
C TYR A 155 -12.19 -29.34 7.85
N PRO A 156 -12.41 -30.55 8.38
CA PRO A 156 -12.79 -31.70 7.54
C PRO A 156 -14.13 -31.50 6.83
N GLY A 157 -15.12 -30.97 7.55
CA GLY A 157 -16.43 -30.70 6.95
C GLY A 157 -16.40 -29.53 5.96
N LEU A 158 -15.54 -28.52 6.19
CA LEU A 158 -15.29 -27.47 5.19
C LEU A 158 -14.73 -28.06 3.89
N GLN A 159 -13.76 -28.97 3.96
CA GLN A 159 -13.18 -29.60 2.76
C GLN A 159 -14.22 -30.39 1.98
N GLN A 160 -15.05 -31.16 2.67
CA GLN A 160 -16.13 -31.93 2.05
C GLN A 160 -17.20 -31.02 1.43
N LEU A 161 -17.76 -30.10 2.20
CA LEU A 161 -18.86 -29.23 1.74
C LEU A 161 -18.41 -28.29 0.62
N TYR A 162 -17.18 -27.75 0.70
CA TYR A 162 -16.65 -26.88 -0.35
C TYR A 162 -16.50 -27.63 -1.68
N SER A 163 -16.04 -28.88 -1.64
CA SER A 163 -15.91 -29.71 -2.87
C SER A 163 -17.25 -30.01 -3.55
N GLN A 164 -18.35 -29.96 -2.79
CA GLN A 164 -19.72 -30.23 -3.24
C GLN A 164 -20.53 -28.95 -3.45
N ALA A 165 -19.92 -27.77 -3.33
CA ALA A 165 -20.59 -26.47 -3.38
C ALA A 165 -20.94 -26.06 -4.83
N LEU A 166 -21.92 -26.77 -5.38
CA LEU A 166 -22.47 -26.59 -6.72
C LEU A 166 -23.75 -25.73 -6.67
N PRO A 167 -23.88 -24.68 -7.50
CA PRO A 167 -25.15 -23.98 -7.64
C PRO A 167 -26.18 -24.88 -8.35
N ASN A 168 -27.46 -24.72 -7.99
CA ASN A 168 -28.59 -25.43 -8.59
C ASN A 168 -28.78 -25.07 -10.07
N VAL A 169 -28.53 -23.80 -10.42
CA VAL A 169 -28.58 -23.32 -11.81
C VAL A 169 -27.16 -23.32 -12.37
N THR A 170 -26.92 -24.14 -13.38
CA THR A 170 -25.61 -24.28 -14.04
C THR A 170 -25.72 -23.99 -15.53
N VAL A 171 -24.61 -23.57 -16.13
CA VAL A 171 -24.50 -23.43 -17.59
C VAL A 171 -24.10 -24.79 -18.17
N PRO A 172 -24.91 -25.40 -19.06
CA PRO A 172 -24.65 -26.74 -19.58
C PRO A 172 -23.34 -26.81 -20.37
N ASN A 173 -22.66 -27.97 -20.34
CA ASN A 173 -21.38 -28.21 -21.02
C ASN A 173 -20.20 -27.31 -20.57
N THR A 174 -20.23 -26.80 -19.34
CA THR A 174 -19.14 -25.98 -18.78
C THR A 174 -18.60 -26.55 -17.48
N THR A 175 -17.40 -26.14 -17.08
CA THR A 175 -16.77 -26.52 -15.80
C THR A 175 -16.65 -25.36 -14.82
N CYS A 176 -17.13 -24.16 -15.18
CA CYS A 176 -16.98 -22.94 -14.39
C CYS A 176 -17.71 -22.98 -13.03
N HIS A 177 -18.75 -23.82 -12.91
CA HIS A 177 -19.56 -23.95 -11.71
C HIS A 177 -18.91 -24.86 -10.67
N LEU A 178 -17.92 -25.67 -11.09
CA LEU A 178 -17.24 -26.61 -10.21
C LEU A 178 -16.21 -25.88 -9.34
N PRO A 179 -16.23 -26.12 -8.01
CA PRO A 179 -15.11 -25.77 -7.15
C PRO A 179 -13.82 -26.45 -7.64
N ARG A 180 -12.69 -25.76 -7.55
CA ARG A 180 -11.40 -26.31 -7.98
C ARG A 180 -10.97 -27.51 -7.12
N PRO A 181 -10.40 -28.57 -7.70
CA PRO A 181 -9.93 -29.74 -6.95
C PRO A 181 -8.72 -29.42 -6.06
N ASP A 182 -7.90 -28.44 -6.46
CA ASP A 182 -6.73 -27.96 -5.73
C ASP A 182 -7.03 -26.73 -4.86
N ALA A 183 -8.30 -26.49 -4.52
CA ALA A 183 -8.71 -25.34 -3.71
C ALA A 183 -8.02 -25.29 -2.33
N PHE A 184 -7.66 -26.43 -1.75
CA PHE A 184 -6.96 -26.52 -0.46
C PHE A 184 -5.43 -26.59 -0.59
N HIS A 185 -4.89 -26.53 -1.82
CA HIS A 185 -3.45 -26.48 -2.05
C HIS A 185 -2.97 -25.04 -2.16
N MET A 186 -1.98 -24.69 -1.32
CA MET A 186 -1.38 -23.36 -1.31
C MET A 186 -0.45 -23.14 -2.49
N LEU A 187 0.33 -24.16 -2.84
CA LEU A 187 1.26 -24.14 -3.98
C LEU A 187 0.59 -24.88 -5.14
N ARG A 188 0.03 -24.11 -6.07
CA ARG A 188 -0.68 -24.64 -7.24
C ARG A 188 0.26 -24.85 -8.42
N ASP A 189 -0.21 -25.63 -9.38
CA ASP A 189 0.50 -25.92 -10.63
C ASP A 189 1.06 -24.64 -11.28
N PRO A 190 2.33 -24.65 -11.74
CA PRO A 190 2.98 -23.45 -12.27
C PRO A 190 2.39 -22.93 -13.58
N VAL A 191 1.62 -23.73 -14.33
CA VAL A 191 1.11 -23.32 -15.64
C VAL A 191 -0.42 -23.20 -15.64
N SER A 192 -1.10 -24.17 -15.06
CA SER A 192 -2.57 -24.27 -15.08
C SER A 192 -3.26 -23.68 -13.83
N GLY A 193 -2.49 -23.37 -12.77
CA GLY A 193 -3.00 -22.74 -11.56
C GLY A 193 -3.48 -21.31 -11.82
N ASP A 194 -4.61 -20.94 -11.23
CA ASP A 194 -5.06 -19.53 -11.15
C ASP A 194 -4.13 -18.66 -10.31
N ILE A 195 -3.50 -19.25 -9.30
CA ILE A 195 -2.46 -18.58 -8.51
C ILE A 195 -1.24 -19.48 -8.50
N PRO A 196 -0.40 -19.44 -9.56
CA PRO A 196 0.68 -20.40 -9.73
C PRO A 196 1.77 -20.18 -8.68
N TRP A 197 2.32 -21.27 -8.12
CA TRP A 197 3.25 -21.19 -6.98
C TRP A 197 4.49 -20.31 -7.23
N PRO A 198 5.15 -20.32 -8.41
CA PRO A 198 6.31 -19.45 -8.62
C PRO A 198 5.87 -17.99 -8.78
N GLY A 199 4.64 -17.75 -9.23
CA GLY A 199 4.02 -16.43 -9.21
C GLY A 199 3.86 -15.90 -7.78
N ILE A 200 3.40 -16.74 -6.84
CA ILE A 200 3.27 -16.40 -5.40
C ILE A 200 4.63 -16.12 -4.77
N ILE A 201 5.67 -16.88 -5.10
CA ILE A 201 6.98 -16.70 -4.47
C ILE A 201 7.72 -15.50 -5.06
N PHE A 202 7.81 -15.38 -6.39
CA PHE A 202 8.66 -14.39 -7.03
C PHE A 202 7.89 -13.16 -7.49
N GLY A 203 6.78 -13.35 -8.23
CA GLY A 203 5.99 -12.24 -8.78
C GLY A 203 5.32 -11.41 -7.71
N LEU A 204 4.66 -12.06 -6.75
CA LEU A 204 4.00 -11.39 -5.63
C LEU A 204 5.01 -10.67 -4.72
N THR A 205 6.23 -11.18 -4.54
CA THR A 205 7.26 -10.46 -3.77
C THR A 205 7.57 -9.08 -4.37
N VAL A 206 7.52 -8.93 -5.70
CA VAL A 206 7.67 -7.63 -6.37
C VAL A 206 6.52 -6.69 -5.99
N LEU A 207 5.28 -7.18 -6.02
CA LEU A 207 4.09 -6.40 -5.71
C LEU A 207 4.01 -6.05 -4.21
N ALA A 208 4.36 -7.00 -3.36
CA ALA A 208 4.44 -6.81 -1.92
C ALA A 208 5.53 -5.78 -1.56
N THR A 209 6.68 -5.82 -2.23
CA THR A 209 7.73 -4.80 -2.04
C THR A 209 7.20 -3.41 -2.38
N TRP A 210 6.46 -3.26 -3.49
CA TRP A 210 5.80 -2.00 -3.82
C TRP A 210 4.86 -1.55 -2.69
N CYS A 211 3.86 -2.40 -2.39
CA CYS A 211 2.78 -2.09 -1.46
C CYS A 211 3.28 -1.75 -0.05
N TRP A 212 4.29 -2.47 0.45
CA TRP A 212 4.74 -2.32 1.84
C TRP A 212 5.89 -1.32 1.99
N CYS A 213 6.83 -1.30 1.05
CA CYS A 213 8.10 -0.58 1.22
C CYS A 213 8.15 0.77 0.49
N THR A 214 7.23 1.03 -0.45
CA THR A 214 7.29 2.22 -1.30
C THR A 214 5.97 3.00 -1.37
N ASP A 215 4.84 2.36 -1.09
CA ASP A 215 3.55 3.01 -1.03
C ASP A 215 3.49 4.06 0.10
N GLN A 216 3.12 5.28 -0.28
CA GLN A 216 3.06 6.42 0.63
C GLN A 216 2.14 6.17 1.83
N VAL A 217 0.99 5.50 1.65
CA VAL A 217 0.03 5.26 2.76
C VAL A 217 0.67 4.48 3.90
N ILE A 218 1.50 3.49 3.58
CA ILE A 218 2.17 2.63 4.57
C ILE A 218 3.44 3.30 5.09
N VAL A 219 4.29 3.79 4.20
CA VAL A 219 5.59 4.37 4.57
C VAL A 219 5.40 5.61 5.46
N GLN A 220 4.42 6.47 5.17
CA GLN A 220 4.15 7.68 5.94
C GLN A 220 3.84 7.39 7.42
N ARG A 221 3.13 6.28 7.70
CA ARG A 221 2.82 5.86 9.07
C ARG A 221 4.07 5.35 9.80
N SER A 222 4.94 4.63 9.11
CA SER A 222 6.22 4.18 9.66
C SER A 222 7.18 5.34 9.94
N LEU A 223 7.17 6.38 9.09
CA LEU A 223 7.97 7.60 9.29
C LEU A 223 7.44 8.49 10.42
N SER A 224 6.14 8.39 10.71
CA SER A 224 5.50 9.12 11.83
C SER A 224 5.73 8.46 13.19
N ALA A 225 6.46 7.33 13.24
CA ALA A 225 6.79 6.68 14.50
C ALA A 225 7.76 7.53 15.33
N LYS A 226 7.62 7.48 16.65
CA LYS A 226 8.41 8.28 17.60
C LYS A 226 9.93 8.11 17.40
N ASN A 227 10.36 6.85 17.24
CA ASN A 227 11.76 6.46 17.09
C ASN A 227 11.86 5.30 16.08
N LEU A 228 13.07 5.04 15.54
CA LEU A 228 13.32 3.89 14.66
C LEU A 228 12.97 2.54 15.31
N SER A 229 13.23 2.37 16.61
CA SER A 229 12.85 1.14 17.34
C SER A 229 11.33 0.92 17.37
N HIS A 230 10.53 1.99 17.48
CA HIS A 230 9.07 1.89 17.42
C HIS A 230 8.60 1.55 16.00
N ALA A 231 9.22 2.12 14.97
CA ALA A 231 8.90 1.76 13.57
C ALA A 231 9.19 0.28 13.29
N LYS A 232 10.33 -0.23 13.78
CA LYS A 232 10.69 -1.66 13.69
C LYS A 232 9.71 -2.56 14.43
N GLY A 233 9.40 -2.23 15.69
CA GLY A 233 8.42 -2.98 16.48
C GLY A 233 7.03 -3.00 15.83
N GLY A 234 6.57 -1.86 15.31
CA GLY A 234 5.31 -1.75 14.57
C GLY A 234 5.30 -2.59 13.29
N SER A 235 6.45 -2.67 12.59
CA SER A 235 6.60 -3.50 11.40
C SER A 235 6.50 -4.99 11.71
N VAL A 236 7.15 -5.45 12.79
CA VAL A 236 7.07 -6.85 13.26
C VAL A 236 5.65 -7.20 13.70
N LEU A 237 5.03 -6.36 14.51
CA LEU A 237 3.64 -6.56 14.95
C LEU A 237 2.69 -6.61 13.73
N GLY A 238 2.89 -5.73 12.76
CA GLY A 238 2.15 -5.75 11.50
C GLY A 238 2.31 -7.06 10.75
N GLY A 239 3.52 -7.61 10.68
CA GLY A 239 3.80 -8.91 10.06
C GLY A 239 3.07 -10.06 10.76
N TYR A 240 3.11 -10.13 12.09
CA TYR A 240 2.36 -11.15 12.83
C TYR A 240 0.85 -11.05 12.60
N LEU A 241 0.30 -9.84 12.65
CA LEU A 241 -1.12 -9.62 12.40
C LEU A 241 -1.54 -10.02 10.97
N LYS A 242 -0.62 -9.96 10.01
CA LYS A 242 -0.87 -10.35 8.61
C LYS A 242 -1.00 -11.86 8.38
N ILE A 243 -0.63 -12.70 9.34
CA ILE A 243 -0.85 -14.14 9.25
C ILE A 243 -2.34 -14.48 9.45
N LEU A 244 -3.07 -13.68 10.24
CA LEU A 244 -4.42 -13.98 10.70
C LEU A 244 -5.54 -13.90 9.63
N PRO A 245 -5.54 -12.97 8.66
CA PRO A 245 -6.58 -12.87 7.63
C PRO A 245 -6.82 -14.14 6.81
N MET A 246 -5.83 -15.02 6.72
CA MET A 246 -6.02 -16.35 6.14
C MET A 246 -7.16 -17.13 6.85
N PHE A 247 -7.19 -17.07 8.17
CA PHE A 247 -8.15 -17.81 8.97
C PHE A 247 -9.49 -17.10 9.12
N PHE A 248 -9.50 -15.76 9.25
CA PHE A 248 -10.75 -15.02 9.51
C PHE A 248 -11.32 -14.27 8.29
N ILE A 249 -10.65 -14.28 7.13
CA ILE A 249 -11.17 -13.71 5.87
C ILE A 249 -11.26 -14.80 4.79
N VAL A 250 -10.15 -15.45 4.43
CA VAL A 250 -10.10 -16.41 3.31
C VAL A 250 -10.97 -17.63 3.59
N MET A 251 -10.76 -18.30 4.73
CA MET A 251 -11.53 -19.47 5.12
C MET A 251 -13.04 -19.17 5.30
N PRO A 252 -13.45 -18.06 5.95
CA PRO A 252 -14.85 -17.62 5.94
C PRO A 252 -15.42 -17.38 4.54
N GLY A 253 -14.63 -16.87 3.60
CA GLY A 253 -15.03 -16.82 2.18
C GLY A 253 -15.39 -18.21 1.62
N MET A 254 -14.51 -19.20 1.83
CA MET A 254 -14.76 -20.59 1.43
C MET A 254 -16.01 -21.18 2.12
N ILE A 255 -16.15 -20.95 3.44
CA ILE A 255 -17.32 -21.37 4.22
C ILE A 255 -18.61 -20.77 3.63
N SER A 256 -18.58 -19.51 3.22
CA SER A 256 -19.75 -18.87 2.62
C SER A 256 -20.16 -19.52 1.30
N ARG A 257 -19.21 -19.92 0.45
CA ARG A 257 -19.54 -20.69 -0.77
C ARG A 257 -20.11 -22.06 -0.43
N ALA A 258 -19.52 -22.74 0.56
CA ALA A 258 -19.96 -24.06 1.00
C ALA A 258 -21.40 -24.06 1.55
N LEU A 259 -21.82 -22.99 2.24
CA LEU A 259 -23.16 -22.85 2.81
C LEU A 259 -24.18 -22.22 1.86
N TYR A 260 -23.75 -21.35 0.95
CA TYR A 260 -24.63 -20.58 0.05
C TYR A 260 -24.17 -20.65 -1.42
N PRO A 261 -24.11 -21.86 -2.02
CA PRO A 261 -23.57 -22.04 -3.37
C PRO A 261 -24.40 -21.33 -4.45
N ASP A 262 -25.73 -21.27 -4.30
CA ASP A 262 -26.65 -20.64 -5.25
C ASP A 262 -26.46 -19.13 -5.38
N GLU A 263 -25.99 -18.47 -4.32
CA GLU A 263 -25.78 -17.03 -4.29
C GLU A 263 -24.31 -16.67 -4.53
N VAL A 264 -23.39 -17.29 -3.79
CA VAL A 264 -21.96 -16.94 -3.82
C VAL A 264 -21.24 -17.60 -4.98
N GLY A 265 -21.65 -18.83 -5.34
CA GLY A 265 -21.07 -19.62 -6.42
C GLY A 265 -21.85 -19.55 -7.73
N CYS A 266 -22.78 -18.58 -7.87
CA CYS A 266 -23.56 -18.43 -9.09
C CYS A 266 -22.65 -18.25 -10.32
N VAL A 267 -23.06 -18.85 -11.43
CA VAL A 267 -22.35 -18.74 -12.73
C VAL A 267 -23.25 -18.25 -13.85
N ASP A 268 -24.56 -18.34 -13.67
CA ASP A 268 -25.54 -17.88 -14.65
C ASP A 268 -25.65 -16.35 -14.62
N PRO A 269 -25.48 -15.65 -15.75
CA PRO A 269 -25.50 -14.18 -15.79
C PRO A 269 -26.77 -13.54 -15.24
N ASP A 270 -27.94 -14.14 -15.48
CA ASP A 270 -29.23 -13.57 -15.08
C ASP A 270 -29.52 -13.83 -13.59
N VAL A 271 -29.08 -14.96 -13.05
CA VAL A 271 -29.10 -15.23 -11.61
C VAL A 271 -28.13 -14.30 -10.89
N CYS A 272 -26.87 -14.21 -11.34
CA CYS A 272 -25.87 -13.36 -10.70
C CYS A 272 -26.27 -11.87 -10.74
N GLN A 273 -26.86 -11.40 -11.84
CA GLN A 273 -27.37 -10.03 -11.94
C GLN A 273 -28.46 -9.75 -10.89
N ARG A 274 -29.33 -10.71 -10.60
CA ARG A 274 -30.38 -10.57 -9.58
C ARG A 274 -29.83 -10.62 -8.16
N VAL A 275 -28.85 -11.47 -7.90
CA VAL A 275 -28.28 -11.68 -6.55
C VAL A 275 -27.37 -10.53 -6.14
N CYS A 276 -26.42 -10.13 -7.00
CA CYS A 276 -25.39 -9.14 -6.64
C CYS A 276 -25.27 -7.96 -7.60
N GLY A 277 -26.10 -7.88 -8.65
CA GLY A 277 -26.05 -6.77 -9.60
C GLY A 277 -24.87 -6.84 -10.57
N ALA A 278 -24.19 -7.99 -10.67
CA ALA A 278 -23.08 -8.22 -11.59
C ALA A 278 -23.29 -9.53 -12.37
N ARG A 279 -23.01 -9.51 -13.68
CA ARG A 279 -23.18 -10.67 -14.57
C ARG A 279 -22.02 -11.67 -14.52
N VAL A 280 -20.85 -11.23 -14.08
CA VAL A 280 -19.59 -11.99 -14.15
C VAL A 280 -19.37 -12.96 -12.97
N GLY A 281 -20.15 -12.83 -11.90
CA GLY A 281 -20.06 -13.67 -10.70
C GLY A 281 -20.27 -12.88 -9.41
N CYS A 282 -20.70 -13.56 -8.35
CA CYS A 282 -21.05 -12.94 -7.07
C CYS A 282 -20.12 -13.30 -5.90
N SER A 283 -18.91 -13.81 -6.17
CA SER A 283 -18.00 -14.27 -5.10
C SER A 283 -17.68 -13.19 -4.06
N ASN A 284 -17.59 -11.92 -4.45
CA ASN A 284 -17.34 -10.77 -3.56
C ASN A 284 -18.39 -10.62 -2.43
N ILE A 285 -19.59 -11.19 -2.57
CA ILE A 285 -20.64 -11.11 -1.54
C ILE A 285 -20.43 -12.12 -0.40
N ALA A 286 -19.46 -13.03 -0.53
CA ALA A 286 -19.23 -14.13 0.40
C ALA A 286 -19.13 -13.66 1.87
N TYR A 287 -18.29 -12.66 2.15
CA TYR A 287 -18.12 -12.20 3.52
C TYR A 287 -19.37 -11.49 4.08
N PRO A 288 -19.95 -10.49 3.39
CA PRO A 288 -21.22 -9.91 3.82
C PRO A 288 -22.34 -10.93 4.03
N LYS A 289 -22.47 -11.92 3.13
CA LYS A 289 -23.50 -12.97 3.23
C LYS A 289 -23.34 -13.79 4.50
N LEU A 290 -22.11 -14.19 4.82
CA LEU A 290 -21.82 -14.96 6.02
C LEU A 290 -22.07 -14.15 7.29
N VAL A 291 -21.67 -12.87 7.31
CA VAL A 291 -21.96 -11.92 8.40
C VAL A 291 -23.47 -11.86 8.66
N MET A 292 -24.27 -11.65 7.60
CA MET A 292 -25.71 -11.47 7.74
C MET A 292 -26.45 -12.75 8.14
N ALA A 293 -25.92 -13.92 7.78
CA ALA A 293 -26.59 -15.19 8.01
C ALA A 293 -26.18 -15.90 9.32
N LEU A 294 -24.93 -15.75 9.77
CA LEU A 294 -24.43 -16.48 10.95
C LEU A 294 -24.35 -15.65 12.22
N MET A 295 -24.18 -14.33 12.15
CA MET A 295 -24.03 -13.54 13.37
C MET A 295 -25.36 -13.24 14.04
N PRO A 296 -25.43 -13.36 15.38
CA PRO A 296 -26.63 -13.04 16.13
C PRO A 296 -26.91 -11.53 16.11
N ILE A 297 -28.16 -11.20 16.41
CA ILE A 297 -28.64 -9.82 16.56
C ILE A 297 -27.77 -9.12 17.62
N GLY A 298 -27.36 -7.88 17.38
CA GLY A 298 -26.35 -7.19 18.18
C GLY A 298 -24.94 -7.32 17.58
N LEU A 299 -24.35 -8.52 17.57
CA LEU A 299 -23.00 -8.73 16.97
C LEU A 299 -22.99 -8.43 15.47
N ARG A 300 -24.07 -8.79 14.77
CA ARG A 300 -24.28 -8.41 13.36
C ARG A 300 -24.23 -6.90 13.17
N GLY A 301 -24.94 -6.14 14.01
CA GLY A 301 -24.96 -4.67 13.97
C GLY A 301 -23.60 -4.05 14.31
N LEU A 302 -22.93 -4.58 15.33
CA LEU A 302 -21.57 -4.20 15.69
C LEU A 302 -20.60 -4.41 14.52
N MET A 303 -20.68 -5.55 13.85
CA MET A 303 -19.82 -5.85 12.71
C MET A 303 -20.08 -4.96 11.50
N ILE A 304 -21.35 -4.64 11.21
CA ILE A 304 -21.69 -3.67 10.16
C ILE A 304 -21.07 -2.31 10.50
N ALA A 305 -21.23 -1.83 11.75
CA ALA A 305 -20.68 -0.54 12.17
C ALA A 305 -19.14 -0.51 12.08
N VAL A 306 -18.47 -1.59 12.47
CA VAL A 306 -17.01 -1.67 12.47
C VAL A 306 -16.43 -1.75 11.07
N ILE A 307 -17.06 -2.49 10.15
CA ILE A 307 -16.65 -2.54 8.74
C ILE A 307 -16.87 -1.18 8.07
N MET A 308 -17.97 -0.49 8.39
CA MET A 308 -18.24 0.89 7.94
C MET A 308 -17.21 1.88 8.48
N ALA A 309 -16.81 1.76 9.75
CA ALA A 309 -15.71 2.55 10.30
C ALA A 309 -14.38 2.24 9.57
N ALA A 310 -14.11 0.97 9.26
CA ALA A 310 -12.91 0.56 8.52
C ALA A 310 -12.84 1.11 7.11
N LEU A 311 -13.97 1.15 6.42
CA LEU A 311 -14.12 1.83 5.15
C LEU A 311 -13.73 3.31 5.23
N MET A 312 -14.29 4.02 6.20
CA MET A 312 -14.02 5.45 6.38
C MET A 312 -12.55 5.70 6.73
N SER A 313 -11.97 4.87 7.60
CA SER A 313 -10.56 4.91 7.99
C SER A 313 -9.60 4.74 6.79
N SER A 314 -9.84 3.73 5.96
CA SER A 314 -9.03 3.46 4.77
C SER A 314 -9.14 4.59 3.74
N LEU A 315 -10.37 5.02 3.43
CA LEU A 315 -10.61 6.14 2.51
C LEU A 315 -9.96 7.43 3.00
N THR A 316 -10.11 7.75 4.28
CA THR A 316 -9.48 8.95 4.89
C THR A 316 -7.96 8.89 4.77
N SER A 317 -7.35 7.72 4.97
CA SER A 317 -5.91 7.53 4.81
C SER A 317 -5.46 7.76 3.37
N ILE A 318 -6.20 7.23 2.39
CA ILE A 318 -5.90 7.41 0.96
C ILE A 318 -6.08 8.88 0.55
N PHE A 319 -7.13 9.55 1.03
CA PHE A 319 -7.39 10.97 0.77
C PHE A 319 -6.30 11.86 1.36
N ASN A 320 -5.83 11.57 2.57
CA ASN A 320 -4.74 12.34 3.17
C ASN A 320 -3.42 12.14 2.40
N SER A 321 -3.07 10.91 2.04
CA SER A 321 -1.85 10.64 1.26
C SER A 321 -1.92 11.21 -0.15
N SER A 322 -3.06 11.12 -0.85
CA SER A 322 -3.25 11.71 -2.18
C SER A 322 -3.23 13.24 -2.15
N SER A 323 -3.90 13.86 -1.18
CA SER A 323 -3.81 15.31 -0.93
C SER A 323 -2.36 15.75 -0.71
N THR A 324 -1.59 15.00 0.08
CA THR A 324 -0.17 15.30 0.34
C THR A 324 0.67 15.18 -0.93
N LEU A 325 0.53 14.08 -1.67
CA LEU A 325 1.25 13.84 -2.93
C LEU A 325 0.94 14.94 -3.95
N PHE A 326 -0.33 15.30 -4.13
CA PHE A 326 -0.70 16.35 -5.08
C PHE A 326 -0.22 17.72 -4.63
N ALA A 327 -0.47 18.10 -3.38
CA ALA A 327 -0.16 19.46 -2.93
C ALA A 327 1.35 19.71 -2.87
N ILE A 328 2.12 18.78 -2.29
CA ILE A 328 3.57 18.95 -2.12
C ILE A 328 4.34 18.65 -3.41
N ASP A 329 4.04 17.52 -4.08
CA ASP A 329 4.88 17.08 -5.20
C ASP A 329 4.44 17.67 -6.55
N VAL A 330 3.17 18.10 -6.69
CA VAL A 330 2.61 18.64 -7.94
C VAL A 330 2.32 20.13 -7.81
N TRP A 331 1.52 20.57 -6.84
CA TRP A 331 1.04 21.95 -6.76
C TRP A 331 2.14 22.96 -6.44
N GLN A 332 3.01 22.68 -5.46
CA GLN A 332 4.14 23.57 -5.13
C GLN A 332 5.10 23.80 -6.30
N ARG A 333 5.06 22.94 -7.33
CA ARG A 333 5.83 23.14 -8.57
C ARG A 333 5.24 24.24 -9.45
N PHE A 334 3.92 24.24 -9.61
CA PHE A 334 3.20 25.29 -10.33
C PHE A 334 3.19 26.60 -9.53
N ARG A 335 3.09 26.50 -8.20
CA ARG A 335 3.02 27.64 -7.29
C ARG A 335 4.12 27.55 -6.21
N ARG A 336 5.31 28.05 -6.55
CA ARG A 336 6.52 27.98 -5.67
C ARG A 336 6.38 28.70 -4.32
N ARG A 337 5.50 29.69 -4.21
CA ARG A 337 5.22 30.44 -2.97
C ARG A 337 3.78 30.22 -2.51
N ALA A 338 3.34 28.96 -2.47
CA ALA A 338 2.04 28.61 -1.92
C ALA A 338 2.05 28.77 -0.39
N THR A 339 1.01 29.40 0.16
CA THR A 339 0.81 29.46 1.61
C THR A 339 0.31 28.11 2.12
N GLU A 340 0.48 27.82 3.42
CA GLU A 340 -0.03 26.58 4.02
C GLU A 340 -1.55 26.45 3.85
N GLN A 341 -2.28 27.56 3.92
CA GLN A 341 -3.73 27.60 3.68
C GLN A 341 -4.10 27.22 2.25
N GLU A 342 -3.38 27.75 1.26
CA GLU A 342 -3.57 27.41 -0.15
C GLU A 342 -3.33 25.91 -0.38
N LEU A 343 -2.25 25.37 0.19
CA LEU A 343 -1.88 23.96 0.06
C LEU A 343 -2.96 23.02 0.61
N MET A 344 -3.53 23.38 1.76
CA MET A 344 -4.63 22.64 2.38
C MET A 344 -5.92 22.67 1.53
N VAL A 345 -6.29 23.83 0.99
CA VAL A 345 -7.50 23.97 0.17
C VAL A 345 -7.37 23.18 -1.14
N VAL A 346 -6.24 23.34 -1.84
CA VAL A 346 -5.97 22.64 -3.10
C VAL A 346 -5.97 21.13 -2.91
N GLY A 347 -5.34 20.64 -1.84
CA GLY A 347 -5.34 19.22 -1.50
C GLY A 347 -6.76 18.67 -1.30
N ARG A 348 -7.63 19.39 -0.59
CA ARG A 348 -9.04 18.98 -0.38
C ARG A 348 -9.87 19.00 -1.67
N VAL A 349 -9.71 20.03 -2.50
CA VAL A 349 -10.40 20.11 -3.81
C VAL A 349 -9.97 18.96 -4.71
N PHE A 350 -8.68 18.61 -4.69
CA PHE A 350 -8.17 17.49 -5.46
C PHE A 350 -8.73 16.14 -5.00
N VAL A 351 -8.93 15.94 -3.70
CA VAL A 351 -9.59 14.74 -3.17
C VAL A 351 -11.02 14.61 -3.71
N VAL A 352 -11.79 15.69 -3.77
CA VAL A 352 -13.14 15.68 -4.37
C VAL A 352 -13.08 15.25 -5.82
N PHE A 353 -12.12 15.76 -6.60
CA PHE A 353 -11.90 15.35 -7.97
C PHE A 353 -11.60 13.83 -8.08
N LEU A 354 -10.71 13.31 -7.24
CA LEU A 354 -10.40 11.87 -7.21
C LEU A 354 -11.63 11.01 -6.94
N VAL A 355 -12.47 11.43 -5.98
CA VAL A 355 -13.71 10.72 -5.64
C VAL A 355 -14.66 10.66 -6.83
N VAL A 356 -14.86 11.78 -7.55
CA VAL A 356 -15.73 11.81 -8.73
C VAL A 356 -15.23 10.85 -9.81
N VAL A 357 -13.93 10.86 -10.12
CA VAL A 357 -13.33 9.95 -11.11
C VAL A 357 -13.49 8.49 -10.67
N SER A 358 -13.29 8.18 -9.38
CA SER A 358 -13.47 6.83 -8.85
C SER A 358 -14.92 6.34 -8.92
N ILE A 359 -15.92 7.19 -8.70
CA ILE A 359 -17.34 6.82 -8.87
C ILE A 359 -17.63 6.47 -10.33
N LEU A 360 -17.13 7.27 -11.27
CA LEU A 360 -17.28 7.01 -12.71
C LEU A 360 -16.61 5.69 -13.14
N TRP A 361 -15.64 5.20 -12.37
CA TRP A 361 -14.92 3.97 -12.63
C TRP A 361 -15.60 2.70 -12.08
N ILE A 362 -16.56 2.82 -11.15
CA ILE A 362 -17.27 1.67 -10.55
C ILE A 362 -17.89 0.73 -11.59
N PRO A 363 -18.59 1.20 -12.64
CA PRO A 363 -19.17 0.30 -13.64
C PRO A 363 -18.13 -0.57 -14.35
N ILE A 364 -16.93 -0.02 -14.58
CA ILE A 364 -15.83 -0.76 -15.19
C ILE A 364 -15.40 -1.90 -14.28
N ILE A 365 -15.27 -1.66 -12.96
CA ILE A 365 -14.97 -2.69 -11.96
C ILE A 365 -16.04 -3.79 -11.97
N GLN A 366 -17.33 -3.45 -12.06
CA GLN A 366 -18.42 -4.44 -12.09
C GLN A 366 -18.40 -5.31 -13.35
N SER A 367 -17.94 -4.76 -14.46
CA SER A 367 -17.78 -5.47 -15.74
C SER A 367 -16.45 -6.21 -15.88
N SER A 368 -15.47 -5.89 -15.04
CA SER A 368 -14.08 -6.36 -15.13
C SER A 368 -13.83 -7.58 -14.26
N SER A 369 -12.94 -8.47 -14.74
CA SER A 369 -12.27 -9.52 -13.96
C SER A 369 -13.19 -10.52 -13.25
N SER A 370 -13.70 -11.54 -13.97
CA SER A 370 -14.20 -12.83 -13.43
C SER A 370 -15.10 -12.79 -12.17
N GLY A 371 -15.70 -11.65 -11.84
CA GLY A 371 -16.38 -11.40 -10.56
C GLY A 371 -15.47 -11.29 -9.33
N GLN A 372 -14.14 -11.27 -9.46
CA GLN A 372 -13.18 -11.29 -8.35
C GLN A 372 -12.47 -9.94 -8.19
N LEU A 373 -12.88 -9.17 -7.18
CA LEU A 373 -12.36 -7.81 -6.96
C LEU A 373 -10.87 -7.81 -6.60
N PHE A 374 -10.39 -8.80 -5.85
CA PHE A 374 -8.99 -8.87 -5.45
C PHE A 374 -8.06 -9.13 -6.65
N ASP A 375 -8.44 -10.02 -7.55
CA ASP A 375 -7.65 -10.32 -8.76
C ASP A 375 -7.59 -9.11 -9.71
N TYR A 376 -8.66 -8.30 -9.79
CA TYR A 376 -8.64 -7.01 -10.47
C TYR A 376 -7.58 -6.06 -9.88
N ILE A 377 -7.58 -5.86 -8.56
CA ILE A 377 -6.62 -4.97 -7.88
C ILE A 377 -5.18 -5.44 -8.15
N GLN A 378 -4.94 -6.74 -8.00
CA GLN A 378 -3.60 -7.31 -8.11
C GLN A 378 -3.10 -7.29 -9.56
N SER A 379 -3.96 -7.55 -10.54
CA SER A 379 -3.60 -7.47 -11.96
C SER A 379 -3.23 -6.03 -12.36
N VAL A 380 -4.05 -5.03 -12.05
CA VAL A 380 -3.72 -3.61 -12.35
C VAL A 380 -2.43 -3.19 -11.65
N THR A 381 -2.25 -3.58 -10.38
CA THR A 381 -1.01 -3.31 -9.64
C THR A 381 0.19 -3.99 -10.31
N SER A 382 0.02 -5.21 -10.81
CA SER A 382 1.08 -5.98 -11.50
C SER A 382 1.56 -5.35 -12.80
N TYR A 383 0.77 -4.48 -13.41
CA TYR A 383 1.14 -3.81 -14.65
C TYR A 383 1.92 -2.52 -14.42
N LEU A 384 1.64 -1.80 -13.34
CA LEU A 384 2.16 -0.44 -13.12
C LEU A 384 3.19 -0.33 -11.98
N ALA A 385 3.12 -1.21 -10.98
CA ALA A 385 4.01 -1.17 -9.82
C ALA A 385 5.43 -1.73 -10.05
N PRO A 386 5.66 -2.82 -10.82
CA PRO A 386 6.98 -3.44 -10.92
C PRO A 386 8.13 -2.54 -11.36
N PRO A 387 7.97 -1.63 -12.33
CA PRO A 387 9.03 -0.70 -12.72
C PRO A 387 9.49 0.19 -11.55
N VAL A 388 8.55 0.52 -10.68
CA VAL A 388 8.83 1.35 -9.51
C VAL A 388 9.53 0.55 -8.42
N THR A 389 9.09 -0.68 -8.16
CA THR A 389 9.81 -1.61 -7.26
C THR A 389 11.26 -1.76 -7.71
N ALA A 390 11.51 -2.00 -8.99
CA ALA A 390 12.84 -2.10 -9.57
C ALA A 390 13.68 -0.84 -9.25
N LEU A 391 13.12 0.35 -9.49
CA LEU A 391 13.81 1.61 -9.21
C LEU A 391 14.15 1.76 -7.72
N PHE A 392 13.23 1.49 -6.80
CA PHE A 392 13.48 1.68 -5.37
C PHE A 392 14.53 0.72 -4.83
N LEU A 393 14.49 -0.55 -5.24
CA LEU A 393 15.50 -1.54 -4.88
C LEU A 393 16.89 -1.08 -5.35
N LEU A 394 17.00 -0.67 -6.62
CA LEU A 394 18.23 -0.15 -7.18
C LEU A 394 18.68 1.17 -6.52
N ALA A 395 17.75 2.08 -6.22
CA ALA A 395 18.06 3.36 -5.59
C ALA A 395 18.67 3.20 -4.18
N ILE A 396 18.17 2.22 -3.41
CA ILE A 396 18.63 1.94 -2.04
C ILE A 396 19.95 1.17 -2.03
N PHE A 397 20.09 0.14 -2.87
CA PHE A 397 21.22 -0.79 -2.80
C PHE A 397 22.37 -0.47 -3.75
N CYS A 398 22.10 0.20 -4.88
CA CYS A 398 23.10 0.45 -5.92
C CYS A 398 23.51 1.93 -5.97
N ARG A 399 24.79 2.21 -5.73
CA ARG A 399 25.37 3.56 -5.85
C ARG A 399 25.46 4.04 -7.30
N ARG A 400 25.66 3.12 -8.25
CA ARG A 400 25.93 3.41 -9.67
C ARG A 400 24.71 3.92 -10.47
N VAL A 401 23.50 3.80 -9.93
CA VAL A 401 22.27 4.18 -10.66
C VAL A 401 22.21 5.69 -10.84
N THR A 402 21.94 6.13 -12.07
CA THR A 402 21.88 7.55 -12.47
C THR A 402 20.44 8.00 -12.75
N GLU A 403 20.21 9.32 -12.83
CA GLU A 403 18.88 9.89 -13.13
C GLU A 403 18.35 9.47 -14.51
N PRO A 404 19.14 9.53 -15.62
CA PRO A 404 18.63 9.13 -16.93
C PRO A 404 18.28 7.64 -16.99
N GLY A 405 19.07 6.78 -16.34
CA GLY A 405 18.78 5.34 -16.26
C GLY A 405 17.48 5.06 -15.52
N ALA A 406 17.30 5.73 -14.37
CA ALA A 406 16.05 5.65 -13.61
C ALA A 406 14.84 6.14 -14.43
N PHE A 407 14.93 7.30 -15.09
CA PHE A 407 13.83 7.87 -15.85
C PHE A 407 13.42 7.00 -17.04
N TRP A 408 14.37 6.62 -17.90
CA TRP A 408 14.07 5.81 -19.09
C TRP A 408 13.65 4.38 -18.75
N GLY A 409 14.20 3.81 -17.67
CA GLY A 409 13.72 2.53 -17.15
C GLY A 409 12.26 2.59 -16.71
N LEU A 410 11.87 3.65 -15.99
CA LEU A 410 10.48 3.86 -15.62
C LEU A 410 9.57 4.08 -16.84
N MET A 411 9.98 4.88 -17.83
CA MET A 411 9.19 5.10 -19.06
C MET A 411 9.00 3.81 -19.86
N PHE A 412 10.06 3.02 -20.02
CA PHE A 412 9.99 1.71 -20.67
C PHE A 412 9.02 0.79 -19.93
N GLY A 413 9.18 0.67 -18.61
CA GLY A 413 8.30 -0.16 -17.78
C GLY A 413 6.84 0.28 -17.83
N LEU A 414 6.58 1.59 -17.83
CA LEU A 414 5.24 2.15 -18.00
C LEU A 414 4.65 1.80 -19.36
N GLY A 415 5.41 1.94 -20.45
CA GLY A 415 4.94 1.62 -21.79
C GLY A 415 4.52 0.16 -21.92
N VAL A 416 5.36 -0.76 -21.43
CA VAL A 416 5.07 -2.20 -21.44
C VAL A 416 3.88 -2.54 -20.52
N GLY A 417 3.83 -1.93 -19.33
CA GLY A 417 2.74 -2.10 -18.37
C GLY A 417 1.40 -1.60 -18.90
N LEU A 418 1.35 -0.38 -19.46
CA LEU A 418 0.15 0.19 -20.07
C LEU A 418 -0.31 -0.62 -21.27
N LEU A 419 0.61 -1.13 -22.10
CA LEU A 419 0.25 -2.01 -23.20
C LEU A 419 -0.47 -3.27 -22.68
N ARG A 420 0.08 -3.94 -21.65
CA ARG A 420 -0.56 -5.11 -21.02
C ARG A 420 -1.91 -4.77 -20.41
N MET A 421 -2.04 -3.61 -19.79
CA MET A 421 -3.28 -3.12 -19.18
C MET A 421 -4.36 -2.82 -20.24
N ILE A 422 -4.01 -2.12 -21.32
CA ILE A 422 -4.93 -1.81 -22.42
C ILE A 422 -5.42 -3.10 -23.08
N LEU A 423 -4.53 -4.07 -23.28
CA LEU A 423 -4.90 -5.37 -23.84
C LEU A 423 -5.88 -6.13 -22.92
N GLU A 424 -5.68 -6.13 -21.60
CA GLU A 424 -6.62 -6.77 -20.65
C GLU A 424 -8.02 -6.12 -20.70
N PHE A 425 -8.10 -4.79 -20.75
CA PHE A 425 -9.39 -4.09 -20.81
C PHE A 425 -10.05 -4.20 -22.19
N SER A 426 -9.26 -4.32 -23.26
CA SER A 426 -9.78 -4.50 -24.63
C SER A 426 -10.32 -5.91 -24.86
N TYR A 427 -9.75 -6.90 -24.17
CA TYR A 427 -10.14 -8.31 -24.25
C TYR A 427 -10.51 -8.83 -22.85
N PRO A 428 -11.71 -8.48 -22.33
CA PRO A 428 -12.14 -8.92 -21.02
C PRO A 428 -12.29 -10.44 -20.96
N ALA A 429 -12.17 -11.00 -19.76
CA ALA A 429 -12.43 -12.43 -19.54
C ALA A 429 -13.87 -12.77 -19.96
N PRO A 430 -14.07 -13.84 -20.75
CA PRO A 430 -15.40 -14.24 -21.20
C PRO A 430 -16.27 -14.70 -20.03
N ALA A 431 -17.59 -14.57 -20.16
CA ALA A 431 -18.52 -15.16 -19.20
C ALA A 431 -18.47 -16.70 -19.27
N CYS A 432 -19.02 -17.37 -18.26
CA CYS A 432 -19.07 -18.83 -18.29
C CYS A 432 -19.86 -19.33 -19.51
N GLY A 433 -19.25 -20.22 -20.30
CA GLY A 433 -19.84 -20.80 -21.51
C GLY A 433 -19.58 -20.01 -22.79
N GLU A 434 -18.94 -18.84 -22.70
CA GLU A 434 -18.51 -18.08 -23.87
C GLU A 434 -17.11 -18.48 -24.34
N VAL A 435 -16.86 -18.35 -25.65
CA VAL A 435 -15.57 -18.65 -26.25
C VAL A 435 -14.54 -17.59 -25.85
N ASP A 436 -13.41 -18.03 -25.30
CA ASP A 436 -12.31 -17.14 -24.93
C ASP A 436 -11.60 -16.59 -26.17
N ARG A 437 -11.82 -15.30 -26.45
CA ARG A 437 -11.22 -14.56 -27.59
C ARG A 437 -9.92 -13.86 -27.22
N ARG A 438 -9.43 -14.01 -25.98
CA ARG A 438 -8.22 -13.32 -25.52
C ARG A 438 -6.99 -13.85 -26.27
N PRO A 439 -6.06 -12.98 -26.68
CA PRO A 439 -4.76 -13.40 -27.20
C PRO A 439 -4.04 -14.35 -26.23
N ALA A 440 -3.25 -15.29 -26.75
CA ALA A 440 -2.48 -16.25 -25.94
C ALA A 440 -1.60 -15.57 -24.88
N VAL A 441 -1.05 -14.39 -25.19
CA VAL A 441 -0.25 -13.59 -24.24
C VAL A 441 -1.06 -13.11 -23.03
N LEU A 442 -2.38 -12.94 -23.15
CA LEU A 442 -3.25 -12.60 -22.03
C LEU A 442 -3.75 -13.84 -21.30
N LYS A 443 -4.09 -14.88 -22.07
CA LYS A 443 -4.70 -16.11 -21.57
C LYS A 443 -3.70 -17.00 -20.81
N ASP A 444 -2.54 -17.23 -21.40
CA ASP A 444 -1.58 -18.24 -20.93
C ASP A 444 -0.49 -17.63 -20.04
N PHE A 445 -0.34 -16.30 -20.06
CA PHE A 445 0.69 -15.61 -19.27
C PHE A 445 0.08 -14.88 -18.06
N HIS A 446 0.19 -15.53 -16.90
CA HIS A 446 -0.34 -15.04 -15.64
C HIS A 446 0.26 -13.68 -15.22
N TYR A 447 -0.55 -12.80 -14.63
CA TYR A 447 -0.17 -11.43 -14.28
C TYR A 447 1.00 -11.35 -13.28
N LEU A 448 1.15 -12.35 -12.39
CA LEU A 448 2.29 -12.42 -11.46
C LEU A 448 3.62 -12.72 -12.18
N TYR A 449 3.61 -13.54 -13.23
CA TYR A 449 4.80 -13.76 -14.05
C TYR A 449 5.17 -12.52 -14.85
N PHE A 450 4.15 -11.84 -15.37
CA PHE A 450 4.33 -10.55 -16.03
C PHE A 450 4.96 -9.52 -15.10
N ALA A 451 4.53 -9.42 -13.84
CA ALA A 451 5.15 -8.51 -12.88
C ALA A 451 6.64 -8.81 -12.66
N LEU A 452 7.01 -10.08 -12.51
CA LEU A 452 8.41 -10.48 -12.34
C LEU A 452 9.24 -10.12 -13.57
N LEU A 453 8.74 -10.45 -14.77
CA LEU A 453 9.40 -10.15 -16.03
C LEU A 453 9.56 -8.64 -16.22
N LEU A 454 8.51 -7.86 -15.99
CA LEU A 454 8.52 -6.41 -16.12
C LEU A 454 9.51 -5.76 -15.15
N CYS A 455 9.57 -6.25 -13.90
CA CYS A 455 10.57 -5.82 -12.93
C CYS A 455 11.99 -6.10 -13.44
N GLY A 456 12.26 -7.33 -13.91
CA GLY A 456 13.57 -7.74 -14.42
C GLY A 456 14.01 -6.93 -15.63
N LEU A 457 13.13 -6.75 -16.63
CA LEU A 457 13.40 -5.93 -17.81
C LEU A 457 13.66 -4.48 -17.42
N THR A 458 12.90 -3.93 -16.48
CA THR A 458 13.14 -2.57 -15.99
C THR A 458 14.50 -2.44 -15.31
N VAL A 459 14.89 -3.41 -14.47
CA VAL A 459 16.23 -3.45 -13.85
C VAL A 459 17.32 -3.44 -14.92
N ILE A 460 17.19 -4.28 -15.95
CA ILE A 460 18.16 -4.37 -17.05
C ILE A 460 18.30 -3.01 -17.75
N VAL A 461 17.19 -2.37 -18.12
CA VAL A 461 17.21 -1.05 -18.77
C VAL A 461 17.83 0.02 -17.88
N ILE A 462 17.46 0.07 -16.59
CA ILE A 462 18.03 1.04 -15.63
C ILE A 462 19.54 0.85 -15.53
N VAL A 463 20.01 -0.39 -15.38
CA VAL A 463 21.43 -0.70 -15.20
C VAL A 463 22.23 -0.37 -16.46
N ILE A 464 21.78 -0.80 -17.64
CA ILE A 464 22.49 -0.54 -18.91
C ILE A 464 22.66 0.97 -19.12
N ILE A 465 21.58 1.74 -19.02
CA ILE A 465 21.64 3.20 -19.23
C ILE A 465 22.47 3.88 -18.12
N SER A 466 22.39 3.39 -16.88
CA SER A 466 23.21 3.92 -15.78
C SER A 466 24.71 3.65 -15.96
N LEU A 467 25.08 2.53 -16.59
CA LEU A 467 26.47 2.23 -16.91
C LEU A 467 26.99 3.11 -18.05
N CYS A 468 26.14 3.40 -19.04
CA CYS A 468 26.46 4.29 -20.17
C CYS A 468 26.42 5.79 -19.84
N THR A 469 26.02 6.18 -18.62
CA THR A 469 25.93 7.59 -18.20
C THR A 469 26.94 7.92 -17.10
N THR A 470 27.16 9.22 -16.90
CA THR A 470 28.13 9.71 -15.91
C THR A 470 27.70 9.35 -14.49
N PRO A 471 28.60 8.80 -13.65
CA PRO A 471 28.27 8.46 -12.27
C PRO A 471 27.93 9.71 -11.45
N ILE A 472 27.04 9.53 -10.47
CA ILE A 472 26.76 10.54 -9.46
C ILE A 472 27.95 10.61 -8.49
N PRO A 473 28.50 11.81 -8.19
CA PRO A 473 29.57 11.97 -7.20
C PRO A 473 29.16 11.41 -5.83
N GLU A 474 30.09 10.74 -5.13
CA GLU A 474 29.79 10.08 -3.84
C GLU A 474 29.31 11.05 -2.76
N GLU A 475 29.77 12.30 -2.79
CA GLU A 475 29.35 13.35 -1.86
C GLU A 475 27.82 13.56 -1.88
N LYS A 476 27.21 13.48 -3.08
CA LYS A 476 25.77 13.65 -3.28
C LYS A 476 24.95 12.41 -2.88
N LEU A 477 25.61 11.31 -2.49
CA LEU A 477 24.96 10.06 -2.08
C LEU A 477 24.94 9.87 -0.55
N THR A 478 25.45 10.85 0.20
CA THR A 478 25.51 10.81 1.66
C THR A 478 24.12 10.61 2.25
N ARG A 479 23.95 9.59 3.11
CA ARG A 479 22.68 9.22 3.77
C ARG A 479 21.51 8.84 2.84
N LEU A 480 21.76 8.60 1.55
CA LEU A 480 20.72 8.29 0.56
C LEU A 480 20.72 6.84 0.07
N THR A 481 21.70 6.02 0.48
CA THR A 481 21.74 4.58 0.15
C THR A 481 21.86 3.76 1.43
N TRP A 482 21.57 2.46 1.34
CA TRP A 482 21.78 1.54 2.45
C TRP A 482 23.21 1.66 3.00
N TRP A 483 24.21 1.72 2.13
CA TRP A 483 25.62 1.75 2.51
C TRP A 483 26.08 3.09 3.09
N THR A 484 25.42 4.20 2.73
CA THR A 484 25.81 5.56 3.15
C THR A 484 24.95 6.13 4.28
N ARG A 485 23.98 5.38 4.79
CA ARG A 485 23.00 5.82 5.80
C ARG A 485 23.61 6.32 7.12
N ASN A 486 24.80 5.83 7.48
CA ASN A 486 25.50 6.18 8.72
C ASN A 486 26.62 7.21 8.52
N CYS A 487 26.84 7.69 7.29
CA CYS A 487 27.89 8.66 7.03
C CYS A 487 27.53 10.02 7.65
N PRO A 488 28.47 10.69 8.35
CA PRO A 488 28.27 12.03 8.86
C PRO A 488 28.16 13.03 7.69
N THR A 489 27.25 13.99 7.82
CA THR A 489 27.05 15.08 6.86
C THR A 489 28.33 15.90 6.74
N SER A 490 28.83 16.17 5.52
CA SER A 490 30.00 17.01 5.30
C SER A 490 29.72 18.46 5.73
N GLU A 491 30.75 19.21 6.14
CA GLU A 491 30.58 20.59 6.60
C GLU A 491 30.02 21.52 5.51
N LEU A 492 30.31 21.22 4.23
CA LEU A 492 29.77 21.93 3.07
C LEU A 492 28.23 21.85 2.95
N GLU A 493 27.60 20.75 3.39
CA GLU A 493 26.13 20.65 3.41
C GLU A 493 25.51 21.41 4.59
N LYS A 494 26.23 21.57 5.71
CA LYS A 494 25.79 22.45 6.81
C LYS A 494 25.80 23.90 6.36
N GLU A 495 26.88 24.33 5.70
CA GLU A 495 27.00 25.68 5.13
C GLU A 495 25.98 25.95 4.02
N ALA A 496 25.68 24.97 3.16
CA ALA A 496 24.64 25.10 2.14
C ALA A 496 23.21 25.20 2.73
N CYS A 497 22.94 24.50 3.83
CA CYS A 497 21.65 24.54 4.51
C CYS A 497 21.47 25.84 5.32
N GLU A 498 22.54 26.34 5.94
CA GLU A 498 22.58 27.64 6.62
C GLU A 498 22.45 28.79 5.63
N SER A 499 23.15 28.75 4.50
CA SER A 499 23.07 29.79 3.46
C SER A 499 21.74 29.81 2.69
N GLN A 500 21.04 28.68 2.54
CA GLN A 500 19.66 28.66 2.03
C GLN A 500 18.66 29.25 3.04
N SER A 501 18.83 28.95 4.33
CA SER A 501 18.04 29.55 5.42
C SER A 501 18.25 31.07 5.51
N GLU A 502 19.48 31.54 5.31
CA GLU A 502 19.80 32.98 5.35
C GLU A 502 19.26 33.72 4.11
N ARG A 503 19.32 33.12 2.92
CA ARG A 503 18.76 33.72 1.69
C ARG A 503 17.24 33.85 1.70
N GLU A 504 16.53 33.00 2.43
CA GLU A 504 15.08 33.13 2.62
C GLU A 504 14.71 34.20 3.67
N SER A 505 15.68 34.68 4.47
CA SER A 505 15.43 35.60 5.59
C SER A 505 15.75 37.08 5.31
N VAL A 506 16.44 37.42 4.21
CA VAL A 506 16.83 38.81 3.92
C VAL A 506 16.58 39.18 2.44
N PRO A 507 15.61 40.05 2.11
CA PRO A 507 15.49 40.62 0.78
C PRO A 507 16.45 41.81 0.64
N GLY A 508 17.48 41.65 -0.20
CA GLY A 508 18.24 42.77 -0.77
C GLY A 508 19.68 42.92 -0.30
N ARG A 509 20.60 42.07 -0.79
CA ARG A 509 22.00 42.44 -1.07
C ARG A 509 22.67 41.31 -1.87
N SER A 510 22.86 41.49 -3.17
CA SER A 510 23.68 40.54 -3.94
C SER A 510 24.41 41.26 -5.08
N GLU A 511 25.28 42.19 -4.71
CA GLU A 511 26.42 42.62 -5.53
C GLU A 511 27.64 42.76 -4.60
N ARG A 512 28.57 41.82 -4.76
CA ARG A 512 29.87 41.60 -4.05
C ARG A 512 29.86 40.28 -3.29
N LEU A 513 30.30 39.22 -3.97
CA LEU A 513 30.98 38.02 -3.42
C LEU A 513 31.17 37.05 -4.61
N VAL A 514 32.03 37.42 -5.57
CA VAL A 514 32.42 36.54 -6.71
C VAL A 514 33.93 36.32 -6.77
N GLN A 515 34.74 36.87 -5.85
CA GLN A 515 36.20 36.89 -6.03
C GLN A 515 37.02 35.94 -5.14
N GLU A 516 36.43 35.16 -4.22
CA GLU A 516 37.22 34.32 -3.30
C GLU A 516 36.65 32.90 -3.17
N SER A 517 36.92 32.05 -4.17
CA SER A 517 36.88 30.59 -3.97
C SER A 517 37.74 29.89 -5.02
N LEU A 518 39.05 30.11 -4.97
CA LEU A 518 40.03 29.49 -5.85
C LEU A 518 41.31 29.13 -5.07
N SER A 519 41.19 28.28 -4.03
CA SER A 519 42.27 27.37 -3.62
C SER A 519 41.82 26.47 -2.46
N GLY A 520 41.97 25.15 -2.61
CA GLY A 520 41.81 24.21 -1.50
C GLY A 520 41.55 22.78 -1.97
N ARG A 521 42.60 22.08 -2.43
CA ARG A 521 42.54 20.63 -2.63
C ARG A 521 42.64 19.93 -1.27
N VAL A 522 41.66 19.10 -0.94
CA VAL A 522 41.75 18.10 0.15
C VAL A 522 41.32 16.75 -0.40
N ALA A 523 42.11 15.72 -0.10
CA ALA A 523 41.96 14.36 -0.61
C ALA A 523 40.77 13.60 0.04
N PRO A 524 40.12 12.66 -0.67
CA PRO A 524 39.00 11.91 -0.12
C PRO A 524 39.50 10.80 0.84
N GLY A 525 38.96 10.79 2.06
CA GLY A 525 39.15 9.72 3.03
C GLY A 525 38.35 8.47 2.65
N ASN A 526 39.06 7.35 2.46
CA ASN A 526 38.47 6.04 2.16
C ASN A 526 37.59 5.55 3.33
N CYS A 527 36.36 5.15 3.01
CA CYS A 527 35.49 4.35 3.89
C CYS A 527 35.33 2.97 3.24
N SER A 528 36.31 2.08 3.42
CA SER A 528 36.24 0.67 3.00
C SER A 528 37.24 -0.20 3.79
N GLN A 529 36.72 -1.17 4.56
CA GLN A 529 37.38 -2.34 5.20
C GLN A 529 38.32 -2.03 6.39
N GLY A 530 38.40 -2.76 7.53
CA GLY A 530 37.86 -4.02 8.10
C GLY A 530 38.43 -4.13 9.56
N PRO A 531 38.67 -5.32 10.18
CA PRO A 531 37.86 -6.52 10.38
C PRO A 531 37.73 -6.96 11.88
N GLU A 532 37.17 -8.14 12.13
CA GLU A 532 36.91 -8.83 13.41
C GLU A 532 38.18 -9.28 14.20
N GLN A 533 38.03 -9.32 15.54
CA GLN A 533 38.72 -9.94 16.72
C GLN A 533 39.79 -11.07 16.57
N PRO A 534 40.48 -11.59 17.65
CA PRO A 534 40.59 -11.21 19.09
C PRO A 534 42.03 -11.30 19.72
N GLY A 535 42.25 -10.89 20.98
CA GLY A 535 43.42 -11.35 21.78
C GLY A 535 43.92 -10.49 22.96
N GLU A 536 43.64 -10.95 24.18
CA GLU A 536 44.39 -10.93 25.46
C GLU A 536 45.23 -9.74 26.00
N LEU A 537 44.78 -9.26 27.17
CA LEU A 537 45.44 -9.31 28.50
C LEU A 537 46.86 -8.73 28.70
N ASN A 538 46.96 -7.59 29.38
CA ASN A 538 47.74 -7.49 30.64
C ASN A 538 47.43 -6.25 31.51
N LYS A 539 47.38 -6.52 32.82
CA LYS A 539 47.29 -5.64 34.02
C LYS A 539 48.54 -4.72 34.13
N MET A 540 48.72 -3.69 34.96
CA MET A 540 48.18 -3.05 36.19
C MET A 540 48.99 -1.71 36.26
N ASN A 541 48.59 -0.56 36.85
CA ASN A 541 48.28 -0.33 38.25
C ASN A 541 47.96 1.18 38.53
N SER A 542 47.35 1.43 39.70
CA SER A 542 47.26 2.66 40.53
C SER A 542 46.35 3.87 40.17
N LYS A 543 45.07 3.81 40.61
CA LYS A 543 44.35 4.59 41.67
C LYS A 543 44.67 6.11 41.92
N PRO A 544 43.77 6.90 42.55
CA PRO A 544 42.38 7.26 42.19
C PRO A 544 42.07 8.78 42.39
N THR A 545 41.06 9.38 41.76
CA THR A 545 40.23 10.44 42.38
C THR A 545 38.97 10.79 41.57
N ASN A 546 37.86 10.78 42.29
CA ASN A 546 36.51 11.31 42.07
C ASN A 546 36.32 12.38 40.97
N ASN A 547 35.40 12.15 40.02
CA ASN A 547 34.16 12.94 39.93
C ASN A 547 33.16 12.40 38.88
N GLN A 548 31.89 12.60 39.20
CA GLN A 548 30.69 12.05 38.58
C GLN A 548 30.48 12.44 37.10
N HIS A 549 29.93 11.49 36.34
CA HIS A 549 29.24 11.70 35.06
C HIS A 549 27.71 11.86 35.33
N PRO A 550 26.91 12.47 34.44
CA PRO A 550 26.73 11.91 33.10
C PRO A 550 26.52 12.89 31.92
N ARG A 551 26.94 12.38 30.75
CA ARG A 551 26.44 12.69 29.40
C ARG A 551 24.91 12.88 29.35
N LYS A 552 24.45 13.91 28.64
CA LYS A 552 23.37 13.89 27.61
C LYS A 552 22.97 15.33 27.22
N THR A 553 23.57 15.86 26.15
CA THR A 553 23.12 17.11 25.53
C THR A 553 23.16 16.98 24.01
N THR A 554 22.16 16.30 23.46
CA THR A 554 21.79 16.41 22.04
C THR A 554 20.36 15.91 21.87
N ALA A 555 19.41 16.68 22.42
CA ALA A 555 17.97 16.45 22.27
C ALA A 555 17.16 17.76 22.37
N LYS A 556 17.77 18.90 22.05
CA LYS A 556 17.14 20.23 22.09
C LYS A 556 17.40 20.98 20.78
N GLN A 557 16.88 20.49 19.68
CA GLN A 557 16.63 21.34 18.50
C GLN A 557 15.53 20.83 17.56
N TYR A 558 14.77 19.79 17.94
CA TYR A 558 13.64 19.27 17.15
C TYR A 558 12.26 19.52 17.77
N LYS A 559 12.17 20.50 18.69
CA LYS A 559 10.93 20.77 19.46
C LYS A 559 10.31 22.16 19.21
N ALA A 560 10.76 22.89 18.19
CA ALA A 560 10.33 24.28 17.94
C ALA A 560 9.31 24.47 16.79
N ARG A 561 8.81 23.40 16.14
CA ARG A 561 7.81 23.54 15.04
C ARG A 561 6.42 22.97 15.28
N HIS A 562 6.09 22.52 16.49
CA HIS A 562 4.72 22.09 16.83
C HIS A 562 4.33 22.43 18.26
N VAL A 563 4.30 23.72 18.60
CA VAL A 563 3.46 24.25 19.69
C VAL A 563 3.05 25.67 19.32
N ALA A 564 1.93 25.81 18.61
CA ALA A 564 1.25 27.09 18.46
C ALA A 564 -0.24 26.86 18.22
N GLU A 565 -0.91 26.20 19.17
CA GLU A 565 -2.36 26.37 19.37
C GLU A 565 -2.75 25.91 20.78
N LYS A 566 -2.61 26.82 21.74
CA LYS A 566 -3.36 26.81 23.00
C LYS A 566 -3.81 28.23 23.28
N LYS A 567 -5.07 28.54 22.92
CA LYS A 567 -5.80 29.66 23.54
C LYS A 567 -6.58 29.13 24.76
N PRO A 568 -6.68 29.90 25.86
CA PRO A 568 -7.35 29.46 27.07
C PRO A 568 -8.86 29.72 26.96
N LEU A 569 -9.70 28.74 27.30
CA LEU A 569 -11.12 28.99 27.58
C LEU A 569 -11.24 29.58 28.99
N GLY A 570 -11.80 30.80 29.06
CA GLY A 570 -12.24 31.45 30.28
C GLY A 570 -13.53 30.85 30.84
N LYS A 571 -13.69 31.05 32.15
CA LYS A 571 -14.76 30.58 33.07
C LYS A 571 -16.15 31.22 32.81
N PRO A 572 -17.22 30.73 33.48
CA PRO A 572 -18.61 30.81 33.02
C PRO A 572 -19.35 32.07 33.48
N LEU A 573 -20.41 32.44 32.76
CA LEU A 573 -21.43 33.40 33.20
C LEU A 573 -22.79 32.70 33.31
N MET A 574 -23.33 32.71 34.52
CA MET A 574 -24.77 32.57 34.80
C MET A 574 -25.52 33.77 34.20
N GLY A 575 -26.78 33.55 33.78
CA GLY A 575 -27.73 34.64 33.56
C GLY A 575 -28.96 34.26 32.73
N GLN A 576 -30.02 33.88 33.46
CA GLN A 576 -31.45 33.76 33.10
C GLN A 576 -31.89 32.68 32.10
#